data_AF-A0A151WSH1-F1
#
_entry.id   AF-A0A151WSH1-F1
#
_cell.length_a   1.000
_cell.length_b   1.000
_cell.length_c   1.000
_cell.angle_alpha   90.00
_cell.angle_beta   90.00
_cell.angle_gamma   90.00
#
_symmetry.space_group_name_H-M   'P 1'
#
loop_
_entity.id
_entity.type
_entity.pdbx_description
1 polymer ?
#
loop_
_entity_poly.entity_id
_entity_poly.type
_entity_poly.pdbx_seq_one_letter_code
_entity_poly.pdbx_strand_id
1 'polypeptide(L)'
;MVLMNEYLSRDNRAKTNSVVIKNISISFTTSYGAKSILLAYKEEEELRSTENITGNLRKEEITSDSTPPSKKRRIYAVAIVMQKTTFLGLQNVEKCVDAHLKQLETLTENVNKCAQYLIREIELKLPVSYINQEIIKLTLRGNYEEIERNVRRQINDLTFLDMYFNIIFLELISLRYKEIFYIILSNRESLA
;
A
#
# COMPACT_ATOMS: atom_id res chain seq x y z
N MET A 1 34.90 26.81 -3.28
CA MET A 1 35.04 25.99 -2.06
C MET A 1 34.34 26.61 -0.82
N VAL A 2 34.22 27.93 -0.70
CA VAL A 2 33.63 28.62 0.47
C VAL A 2 32.17 28.20 0.78
N LEU A 3 31.28 28.23 -0.22
CA LEU A 3 29.85 27.88 -0.06
C LEU A 3 29.58 26.49 0.56
N MET A 4 30.44 25.51 0.28
CA MET A 4 30.27 24.14 0.78
C MET A 4 30.48 24.05 2.30
N ASN A 5 31.43 24.85 2.81
CA ASN A 5 31.70 24.92 4.24
C ASN A 5 30.59 25.67 4.97
N GLU A 6 30.06 26.73 4.37
CA GLU A 6 28.95 27.53 4.92
C GLU A 6 27.65 26.72 5.08
N TYR A 7 27.36 25.80 4.15
CA TYR A 7 26.24 24.85 4.27
C TYR A 7 26.47 23.81 5.39
N LEU A 8 27.70 23.34 5.59
CA LEU A 8 28.06 22.33 6.59
C LEU A 8 28.27 22.91 8.00
N SER A 9 28.56 24.21 8.12
CA SER A 9 28.81 24.93 9.36
C SER A 9 27.59 25.69 9.91
N ARG A 10 26.49 25.81 9.15
CA ARG A 10 25.26 26.41 9.67
C ARG A 10 24.67 25.55 10.80
N ASP A 11 24.41 26.20 11.93
CA ASP A 11 23.77 25.59 13.10
C ASP A 11 22.45 24.93 12.70
N ASN A 12 22.25 23.67 13.09
CA ASN A 12 21.21 22.77 12.57
C ASN A 12 19.79 23.09 13.09
N ARG A 13 19.52 24.33 13.48
CA ARG A 13 18.23 24.81 14.04
C ARG A 13 17.16 25.09 12.97
N ALA A 14 17.48 24.93 11.69
CA ALA A 14 16.50 24.97 10.61
C ALA A 14 15.52 23.79 10.75
N LYS A 15 14.41 24.03 11.45
CA LYS A 15 13.31 23.07 11.63
C LYS A 15 12.65 22.81 10.27
N THR A 16 13.00 21.70 9.64
CA THR A 16 12.39 21.28 8.37
C THR A 16 10.93 20.90 8.59
N ASN A 17 10.05 21.43 7.76
CA ASN A 17 8.62 21.15 7.83
C ASN A 17 8.35 19.66 7.56
N SER A 18 7.43 19.07 8.31
CA SER A 18 6.93 17.72 8.02
C SER A 18 6.13 17.74 6.71
N VAL A 19 6.33 16.73 5.87
CA VAL A 19 5.54 16.51 4.66
C VAL A 19 4.46 15.46 4.99
N VAL A 20 3.24 15.68 4.52
CA VAL A 20 2.13 14.70 4.65
C VAL A 20 1.66 14.36 3.25
N ILE A 21 1.66 13.07 2.91
CA ILE A 21 1.20 12.55 1.62
C ILE A 21 0.17 11.47 1.93
N LYS A 22 -1.11 11.76 1.66
CA LYS A 22 -2.25 10.93 2.06
C LYS A 22 -2.16 10.57 3.56
N ASN A 23 -2.02 9.28 3.86
CA ASN A 23 -1.95 8.70 5.18
C ASN A 23 -0.51 8.55 5.73
N ILE A 24 0.51 8.97 4.96
CA ILE A 24 1.93 8.93 5.34
C ILE A 24 2.37 10.31 5.84
N SER A 25 2.92 10.35 7.04
CA SER A 25 3.58 11.53 7.61
C SER A 25 5.10 11.33 7.62
N ILE A 26 5.80 12.19 6.89
CA ILE A 26 7.25 12.25 6.83
C ILE A 26 7.70 13.38 7.76
N SER A 27 8.45 13.04 8.80
CA SER A 27 8.98 14.01 9.76
C SER A 27 10.49 13.90 9.89
N PHE A 28 11.16 15.05 9.98
CA PHE A 28 12.60 15.13 10.15
C PHE A 28 12.90 15.36 11.62
N THR A 29 13.68 14.47 12.23
CA THR A 29 14.00 14.49 13.65
C THR A 29 15.50 14.27 13.86
N THR A 30 15.94 14.21 15.12
CA THR A 30 17.29 13.75 15.46
C THR A 30 17.20 12.52 16.36
N SER A 31 18.07 11.55 16.13
CA SER A 31 18.13 10.29 16.87
C SER A 31 19.59 9.91 17.06
N TYR A 32 20.01 9.59 18.29
CA TYR A 32 21.40 9.27 18.63
C TYR A 32 22.43 10.32 18.14
N GLY A 33 22.07 11.61 18.17
CA GLY A 33 22.92 12.72 17.70
C GLY A 33 22.98 12.89 16.17
N ALA A 34 22.37 12.01 15.40
CA ALA A 34 22.27 12.08 13.94
C ALA A 34 20.95 12.72 13.49
N LYS A 35 20.90 13.28 12.27
CA LYS A 35 19.62 13.63 11.62
C LYS A 35 18.91 12.34 11.23
N SER A 36 17.58 12.33 11.25
CA SER A 36 16.81 11.12 10.89
C SER A 36 15.48 11.48 10.24
N ILE A 37 15.02 10.58 9.36
CA ILE A 37 13.70 10.65 8.74
C ILE A 37 12.82 9.61 9.43
N LEU A 38 11.72 10.07 10.00
CA LEU A 38 10.75 9.29 10.72
C LEU A 38 9.46 9.22 9.89
N LEU A 39 9.18 8.03 9.36
CA LEU A 39 7.97 7.72 8.61
C LEU A 39 6.90 7.18 9.57
N ALA A 40 5.80 7.92 9.71
CA ALA A 40 4.65 7.52 10.50
C ALA A 40 3.47 7.26 9.57
N TYR A 41 2.91 6.05 9.66
CA TYR A 41 1.66 5.72 9.00
C TYR A 41 0.51 6.07 9.94
N LYS A 42 -0.47 6.79 9.40
CA LYS A 42 -1.79 6.87 9.99
C LYS A 42 -2.61 5.80 9.28
N GLU A 43 -3.14 4.83 10.00
CA GLU A 43 -4.24 4.03 9.43
C GLU A 43 -5.41 4.98 9.19
N GLU A 44 -5.98 4.92 7.99
CA GLU A 44 -7.29 5.52 7.77
C GLU A 44 -8.29 4.63 8.53
N GLU A 45 -8.70 5.09 9.72
CA GLU A 45 -9.87 4.55 10.41
C GLU A 45 -11.06 4.72 9.45
N GLU A 46 -11.38 3.66 8.69
CA GLU A 46 -12.57 3.59 7.85
C GLU A 46 -13.80 3.94 8.69
N LEU A 47 -14.39 5.12 8.46
CA LEU A 47 -15.85 5.39 8.46
C LEU A 47 -16.69 4.59 9.49
N ARG A 48 -16.23 4.49 10.75
CA ARG A 48 -16.84 3.69 11.82
C ARG A 48 -17.13 4.50 13.08
N SER A 49 -17.70 5.67 12.90
CA SER A 49 -18.64 6.27 13.88
C SER A 49 -19.34 7.47 13.26
N THR A 50 -20.36 7.21 12.45
CA THR A 50 -21.44 8.19 12.25
C THR A 50 -22.08 8.48 13.60
N GLU A 51 -22.36 9.76 13.85
CA GLU A 51 -23.29 10.28 14.86
C GLU A 51 -22.88 10.18 16.34
N ASN A 52 -23.35 11.18 17.09
CA ASN A 52 -23.26 11.40 18.54
C ASN A 52 -21.91 11.95 19.09
N ILE A 53 -21.84 13.07 19.80
CA ILE A 53 -22.85 14.04 20.27
C ILE A 53 -22.24 15.45 20.30
N THR A 54 -23.08 16.47 20.11
CA THR A 54 -22.81 17.91 20.26
C THR A 54 -22.47 18.33 21.71
N GLY A 55 -21.62 19.36 21.90
CA GLY A 55 -21.71 20.20 23.10
C GLY A 55 -20.43 20.73 23.77
N ASN A 56 -20.25 22.06 23.65
CA ASN A 56 -19.61 23.00 24.58
C ASN A 56 -18.15 22.90 25.06
N LEU A 57 -17.47 24.04 24.92
CA LEU A 57 -16.33 24.45 25.73
C LEU A 57 -16.73 24.71 27.19
N ARG A 58 -15.94 24.22 28.16
CA ARG A 58 -15.12 25.03 29.10
C ARG A 58 -14.53 24.19 30.24
N LYS A 59 -13.35 24.64 30.68
CA LYS A 59 -12.70 24.51 32.01
C LYS A 59 -13.67 24.39 33.21
N GLU A 60 -13.35 23.85 34.39
CA GLU A 60 -12.21 23.16 35.05
C GLU A 60 -12.81 22.59 36.39
N GLU A 61 -12.24 21.71 37.24
CA GLU A 61 -10.90 21.13 37.43
C GLU A 61 -10.95 19.78 38.23
N ILE A 62 -9.81 19.08 38.37
CA ILE A 62 -9.39 18.08 39.39
C ILE A 62 -10.38 16.97 39.89
N THR A 63 -10.12 15.73 39.47
CA THR A 63 -9.89 14.60 40.40
C THR A 63 -8.79 13.68 39.87
N SER A 64 -7.99 13.10 40.77
CA SER A 64 -6.88 12.22 40.44
C SER A 64 -7.36 10.82 40.05
N ASP A 65 -7.25 10.46 38.77
CA ASP A 65 -7.34 9.07 38.35
C ASP A 65 -6.15 8.69 37.47
N SER A 66 -5.41 7.66 37.88
CA SER A 66 -4.03 7.41 37.43
C SER A 66 -3.98 6.54 36.17
N THR A 67 -4.61 7.00 35.08
CA THR A 67 -4.41 6.42 33.75
C THR A 67 -3.50 7.31 32.90
N PRO A 68 -2.36 6.81 32.39
CA PRO A 68 -1.59 7.56 31.40
C PRO A 68 -2.46 7.70 30.15
N PRO A 69 -2.50 8.88 29.50
CA PRO A 69 -3.29 9.03 28.29
C PRO A 69 -2.78 8.02 27.26
N SER A 70 -3.70 7.22 26.73
CA SER A 70 -3.44 6.22 25.69
C SER A 70 -2.98 6.93 24.42
N LYS A 71 -1.68 7.25 24.38
CA LYS A 71 -0.99 7.79 23.20
C LYS A 71 -1.25 6.81 22.06
N LYS A 72 -2.23 7.11 21.18
CA LYS A 72 -2.52 6.34 19.96
C LYS A 72 -1.17 6.06 19.31
N ARG A 73 -0.76 4.79 19.34
CA ARG A 73 0.62 4.39 19.13
C ARG A 73 0.90 4.54 17.65
N ARG A 74 1.39 5.71 17.21
CA ARG A 74 1.79 5.94 15.81
C ARG A 74 2.74 4.81 15.43
N ILE A 75 2.32 4.00 14.46
CA ILE A 75 3.13 2.88 14.00
C ILE A 75 4.19 3.49 13.09
N TYR A 76 5.38 3.65 13.65
CA TYR A 76 6.57 4.05 12.91
C TYR A 76 7.15 2.79 12.27
N ALA A 77 6.87 2.59 10.99
CA ALA A 77 7.32 1.39 10.28
C ALA A 77 8.82 1.45 9.94
N VAL A 78 9.36 2.64 9.67
CA VAL A 78 10.77 2.84 9.31
C VAL A 78 11.30 4.15 9.92
N ALA A 79 12.47 4.07 10.56
CA ALA A 79 13.27 5.22 10.99
C ALA A 79 14.64 5.18 10.31
N ILE A 80 14.88 6.11 9.39
CA ILE A 80 16.15 6.18 8.65
C ILE A 80 17.08 7.15 9.37
N VAL A 81 18.15 6.65 9.97
CA VAL A 81 19.14 7.46 10.70
C VAL A 81 20.30 7.84 9.77
N MET A 82 20.63 9.14 9.71
CA MET A 82 21.61 9.74 8.79
C MET A 82 22.60 10.63 9.54
N GLN A 83 23.83 10.15 9.73
CA GLN A 83 24.85 10.86 10.53
C GLN A 83 25.35 12.18 9.91
N LYS A 84 25.25 12.36 8.58
CA LYS A 84 25.37 13.65 7.87
C LYS A 84 24.90 13.46 6.42
N THR A 85 23.84 14.14 6.00
CA THR A 85 23.37 14.11 4.61
C THR A 85 24.27 14.97 3.72
N THR A 86 25.15 14.33 2.95
CA THR A 86 25.84 14.99 1.82
C THR A 86 24.89 15.11 0.63
N PHE A 87 25.14 16.04 -0.28
CA PHE A 87 24.36 16.16 -1.53
C PHE A 87 24.36 14.85 -2.34
N LEU A 88 25.53 14.19 -2.44
CA LEU A 88 25.67 12.86 -3.04
C LEU A 88 24.83 11.79 -2.31
N GLY A 89 24.75 11.85 -0.97
CA GLY A 89 23.90 10.97 -0.19
C GLY A 89 22.42 11.14 -0.50
N LEU A 90 21.95 12.38 -0.69
CA LEU A 90 20.57 12.66 -1.09
C LEU A 90 20.28 12.16 -2.51
N GLN A 91 21.18 12.39 -3.48
CA GLN A 91 21.05 11.86 -4.85
C GLN A 91 21.02 10.33 -4.91
N ASN A 92 21.73 9.65 -4.00
CA ASN A 92 21.68 8.19 -3.91
C ASN A 92 20.36 7.69 -3.30
N VAL A 93 19.77 8.44 -2.36
CA VAL A 93 18.44 8.13 -1.80
C VAL A 93 17.35 8.34 -2.87
N GLU A 94 17.41 9.44 -3.62
CA GLU A 94 16.53 9.72 -4.78
C GLU A 94 16.56 8.55 -5.77
N LYS A 95 17.75 8.17 -6.26
CA LYS A 95 17.92 7.01 -7.17
C LYS A 95 17.40 5.68 -6.60
N CYS A 96 17.54 5.48 -5.30
CA CYS A 96 17.03 4.27 -4.62
C CYS A 96 15.49 4.27 -4.59
N VAL A 97 14.87 5.40 -4.29
CA VAL A 97 13.41 5.58 -4.35
C VAL A 97 12.90 5.41 -5.78
N ASP A 98 13.55 5.99 -6.78
CA ASP A 98 13.19 5.82 -8.20
C ASP A 98 13.29 4.37 -8.67
N ALA A 99 14.32 3.64 -8.23
CA ALA A 99 14.48 2.23 -8.56
C ALA A 99 13.37 1.38 -7.93
N HIS A 100 13.03 1.62 -6.66
CA HIS A 100 11.92 0.94 -6.00
C HIS A 100 10.55 1.32 -6.58
N LEU A 101 10.35 2.57 -7.01
CA LEU A 101 9.13 2.99 -7.71
C LEU A 101 8.94 2.19 -9.00
N LYS A 102 9.98 2.09 -9.84
CA LYS A 102 9.94 1.29 -11.08
C LYS A 102 9.68 -0.19 -10.83
N GLN A 103 10.21 -0.75 -9.73
CA GLN A 103 9.89 -2.12 -9.32
C GLN A 103 8.41 -2.27 -8.96
N LEU A 104 7.83 -1.32 -8.22
CA LEU A 104 6.40 -1.32 -7.85
C LEU A 104 5.47 -1.10 -9.05
N GLU A 105 5.85 -0.25 -10.00
CA GLU A 105 5.14 -0.07 -11.28
C GLU A 105 5.12 -1.38 -12.08
N THR A 106 6.27 -2.02 -12.23
CA THR A 106 6.41 -3.33 -12.90
C THR A 106 5.57 -4.41 -12.21
N LEU A 107 5.62 -4.47 -10.87
CA LEU A 107 4.80 -5.38 -10.07
C LEU A 107 3.30 -5.14 -10.31
N THR A 108 2.87 -3.88 -10.34
CA THR A 108 1.47 -3.49 -10.61
C THR A 108 1.02 -3.94 -12.00
N GLU A 109 1.87 -3.82 -13.02
CA GLU A 109 1.59 -4.31 -14.37
C GLU A 109 1.41 -5.85 -14.39
N ASN A 110 2.26 -6.59 -13.67
CA ASN A 110 2.15 -8.04 -13.54
C ASN A 110 0.90 -8.48 -12.76
N VAL A 111 0.49 -7.75 -11.71
CA VAL A 111 -0.78 -7.98 -11.00
C VAL A 111 -1.97 -7.80 -11.96
N ASN A 112 -1.94 -6.78 -12.81
CA ASN A 112 -3.00 -6.52 -13.79
C ASN A 112 -3.06 -7.62 -14.87
N LYS A 113 -1.91 -8.07 -15.39
CA LYS A 113 -1.83 -9.22 -16.31
C LYS A 113 -2.36 -10.50 -15.67
N CYS A 114 -1.98 -10.77 -14.41
CA CYS A 114 -2.48 -11.91 -13.65
C CYS A 114 -4.01 -11.88 -13.51
N ALA A 115 -4.59 -10.72 -13.21
CA ALA A 115 -6.04 -10.54 -13.15
C ALA A 115 -6.74 -10.76 -14.52
N GLN A 116 -6.15 -10.25 -15.61
CA GLN A 116 -6.67 -10.46 -16.97
C GLN A 116 -6.63 -11.92 -17.40
N TYR A 117 -5.53 -12.64 -17.13
CA TYR A 117 -5.43 -14.08 -17.39
C TYR A 117 -6.41 -14.88 -16.54
N LEU A 118 -6.58 -14.53 -15.26
CA LEU A 118 -7.57 -15.16 -14.37
C LEU A 118 -9.01 -14.98 -14.90
N ILE A 119 -9.39 -13.76 -15.29
CA ILE A 119 -10.69 -13.47 -15.92
C ILE A 119 -10.89 -14.36 -17.15
N ARG A 120 -9.90 -14.40 -18.05
CA ARG A 120 -9.97 -15.16 -19.30
C ARG A 120 -10.08 -16.67 -19.09
N GLU A 121 -9.30 -17.24 -18.16
CA GLU A 121 -9.39 -18.67 -17.82
C GLU A 121 -10.75 -19.03 -17.20
N ILE A 122 -11.33 -18.14 -16.38
CA ILE A 122 -12.70 -18.33 -15.87
C ILE A 122 -13.72 -18.25 -17.02
N GLU A 123 -13.65 -17.23 -17.88
CA GLU A 123 -14.57 -17.04 -19.01
C GLU A 123 -14.60 -18.22 -19.98
N LEU A 124 -13.45 -18.86 -20.23
CA LEU A 124 -13.31 -20.07 -21.05
C LEU A 124 -13.95 -21.32 -20.41
N LYS A 125 -14.10 -21.33 -19.08
CA LYS A 125 -14.70 -22.44 -18.30
C LYS A 125 -16.17 -22.19 -17.96
N LEU A 126 -16.72 -21.01 -18.29
CA LEU A 126 -18.12 -20.67 -18.05
C LEU A 126 -19.05 -21.22 -19.15
N PRO A 127 -20.28 -21.66 -18.80
CA PRO A 127 -21.26 -22.10 -19.78
C PRO A 127 -21.67 -20.97 -20.74
N VAL A 128 -22.29 -21.34 -21.87
CA VAL A 128 -22.82 -20.38 -22.86
C VAL A 128 -24.20 -19.84 -22.44
N SER A 129 -24.91 -20.54 -21.55
CA SER A 129 -26.21 -20.14 -20.99
C SER A 129 -26.11 -18.97 -20.00
N TYR A 130 -27.24 -18.61 -19.38
CA TYR A 130 -27.30 -17.65 -18.28
C TYR A 130 -26.20 -17.86 -17.22
N ILE A 131 -25.51 -16.78 -16.86
CA ILE A 131 -24.44 -16.75 -15.86
C ILE A 131 -24.90 -15.83 -14.72
N ASN A 132 -24.70 -16.29 -13.49
CA ASN A 132 -24.81 -15.47 -12.29
C ASN A 132 -23.56 -15.63 -11.41
N GLN A 133 -23.49 -14.85 -10.33
CA GLN A 133 -22.35 -14.85 -9.44
C GLN A 133 -22.04 -16.22 -8.80
N GLU A 134 -23.06 -17.05 -8.56
CA GLU A 134 -22.88 -18.39 -7.99
C GLU A 134 -22.28 -19.38 -9.00
N ILE A 135 -22.73 -19.34 -10.26
CA ILE A 135 -22.15 -20.14 -11.35
C ILE A 135 -20.66 -19.81 -11.50
N ILE A 136 -20.28 -18.52 -11.52
CA ILE A 136 -18.87 -18.11 -11.61
C ILE A 136 -18.06 -18.63 -10.41
N LYS A 137 -18.60 -18.52 -9.19
CA LYS A 137 -17.97 -19.04 -7.97
C LYS A 137 -17.80 -20.57 -7.98
N LEU A 138 -18.79 -21.31 -8.49
CA LEU A 138 -18.74 -22.76 -8.62
C LEU A 138 -17.72 -23.18 -9.70
N THR A 139 -17.70 -22.52 -10.85
CA THR A 139 -16.71 -22.76 -11.91
C THR A 139 -15.28 -22.52 -11.42
N LEU A 140 -15.03 -21.39 -10.73
CA LEU A 140 -13.72 -21.10 -10.16
C LEU A 140 -13.30 -22.14 -9.10
N ARG A 141 -14.21 -22.54 -8.22
CA ARG A 141 -13.93 -23.56 -7.18
C ARG A 141 -13.68 -24.95 -7.77
N GLY A 142 -14.45 -25.34 -8.79
CA GLY A 142 -14.35 -26.66 -9.43
C GLY A 142 -13.11 -26.84 -10.31
N ASN A 143 -12.60 -25.74 -10.90
CA ASN A 143 -11.44 -25.76 -11.81
C ASN A 143 -10.19 -25.09 -11.19
N TYR A 144 -10.16 -24.90 -9.87
CA TYR A 144 -9.18 -24.06 -9.17
C TYR A 144 -7.72 -24.36 -9.56
N GLU A 145 -7.28 -25.62 -9.43
CA GLU A 145 -5.89 -26.02 -9.71
C GLU A 145 -5.52 -25.86 -11.18
N GLU A 146 -6.48 -26.07 -12.10
CA GLU A 146 -6.26 -25.90 -13.53
C GLU A 146 -6.10 -24.42 -13.89
N ILE A 147 -6.98 -23.56 -13.35
CA ILE A 147 -6.94 -22.11 -13.54
C ILE A 147 -5.64 -21.55 -12.95
N GLU A 148 -5.27 -21.89 -11.71
CA GLU A 148 -4.01 -21.44 -11.10
C GLU A 148 -2.81 -21.82 -11.98
N ARG A 149 -2.74 -23.07 -12.43
CA ARG A 149 -1.66 -23.56 -13.29
C ARG A 149 -1.62 -22.86 -14.64
N ASN A 150 -2.76 -22.57 -15.26
CA ASN A 150 -2.83 -21.92 -16.57
C ASN A 150 -2.48 -20.43 -16.48
N VAL A 151 -2.94 -19.72 -15.43
CA VAL A 151 -2.54 -18.34 -15.16
C VAL A 151 -1.05 -18.26 -14.85
N ARG A 152 -0.51 -19.17 -14.01
CA ARG A 152 0.93 -19.24 -13.69
C ARG A 152 1.78 -19.43 -14.97
N ARG A 153 1.32 -20.25 -15.92
CA ARG A 153 2.00 -20.50 -17.21
C ARG A 153 1.97 -19.33 -18.19
N GLN A 154 1.03 -18.40 -18.05
CA GLN A 154 0.91 -17.22 -18.93
C GLN A 154 1.79 -16.04 -18.47
N ILE A 155 2.38 -16.12 -17.27
CA ILE A 155 3.23 -15.06 -16.71
C ILE A 155 4.71 -15.40 -16.98
N ASN A 156 5.40 -14.50 -17.67
CA ASN A 156 6.80 -14.68 -18.04
C ASN A 156 7.81 -14.15 -17.00
N ASP A 157 7.35 -13.38 -16.01
CA ASP A 157 8.21 -12.78 -14.98
C ASP A 157 8.46 -13.77 -13.84
N LEU A 158 9.65 -14.37 -13.84
CA LEU A 158 10.09 -15.32 -12.81
C LEU A 158 10.13 -14.71 -11.41
N THR A 159 10.50 -13.43 -11.27
CA THR A 159 10.56 -12.75 -9.96
C THR A 159 9.16 -12.57 -9.40
N PHE A 160 8.20 -12.22 -10.26
CA PHE A 160 6.78 -12.18 -9.89
C PHE A 160 6.27 -13.56 -9.47
N LEU A 161 6.61 -14.61 -10.23
CA LEU A 161 6.19 -15.98 -9.96
C LEU A 161 6.71 -16.50 -8.60
N ASP A 162 8.00 -16.31 -8.32
CA ASP A 162 8.63 -16.85 -7.12
C ASP A 162 8.23 -16.09 -5.84
N MET A 163 8.11 -14.76 -5.91
CA MET A 163 7.91 -13.92 -4.71
C MET A 163 6.45 -13.50 -4.46
N TYR A 164 5.65 -13.29 -5.51
CA TYR A 164 4.37 -12.58 -5.39
C TYR A 164 3.16 -13.39 -5.84
N PHE A 165 3.30 -14.28 -6.83
CA PHE A 165 2.16 -14.93 -7.49
C PHE A 165 1.19 -15.59 -6.52
N ASN A 166 1.66 -16.39 -5.56
CA ASN A 166 0.77 -17.10 -4.63
C ASN A 166 -0.07 -16.16 -3.76
N ILE A 167 0.52 -15.04 -3.31
CA ILE A 167 -0.15 -14.04 -2.48
C ILE A 167 -1.17 -13.27 -3.32
N ILE A 168 -0.73 -12.75 -4.48
CA ILE A 168 -1.58 -11.98 -5.39
C ILE A 168 -2.74 -12.83 -5.92
N PHE A 169 -2.48 -14.07 -6.34
CA PHE A 169 -3.53 -14.96 -6.84
C PHE A 169 -4.60 -15.22 -5.77
N LEU A 170 -4.18 -15.45 -4.52
CA LEU A 170 -5.08 -15.63 -3.39
C LEU A 170 -5.86 -14.34 -3.04
N GLU A 171 -5.23 -13.16 -3.15
CA GLU A 171 -5.90 -11.87 -2.99
C GLU A 171 -6.94 -11.60 -4.11
N LEU A 172 -6.62 -11.92 -5.36
CA LEU A 172 -7.55 -11.80 -6.49
C LEU A 172 -8.83 -12.62 -6.25
N ILE A 173 -8.69 -13.90 -5.88
CA ILE A 173 -9.84 -14.81 -5.69
C ILE A 173 -10.58 -14.61 -4.35
N SER A 174 -9.96 -13.98 -3.35
CA SER A 174 -10.54 -13.88 -1.99
C SER A 174 -11.02 -12.48 -1.64
N LEU A 175 -10.29 -11.43 -2.05
CA LEU A 175 -10.59 -10.04 -1.72
C LEU A 175 -11.21 -9.31 -2.91
N ARG A 176 -10.60 -9.42 -4.10
CA ARG A 176 -11.08 -8.73 -5.32
C ARG A 176 -12.08 -9.53 -6.15
N TYR A 177 -12.58 -10.65 -5.63
CA TYR A 177 -13.49 -11.56 -6.35
C TYR A 177 -14.77 -10.88 -6.85
N LYS A 178 -15.30 -9.89 -6.10
CA LYS A 178 -16.49 -9.13 -6.52
C LYS A 178 -16.23 -8.29 -7.76
N GLU A 179 -15.07 -7.64 -7.84
CA GLU A 179 -14.66 -6.84 -9.00
C GLU A 179 -14.48 -7.75 -10.23
N ILE A 180 -13.78 -8.87 -10.07
CA ILE A 180 -13.56 -9.89 -11.11
C ILE A 180 -14.91 -10.42 -11.63
N PHE A 181 -15.84 -10.78 -10.74
CA PHE A 181 -17.14 -11.31 -11.14
C PHE A 181 -18.02 -10.24 -11.81
N TYR A 182 -17.95 -8.98 -11.38
CA TYR A 182 -18.63 -7.87 -12.06
C TYR A 182 -18.10 -7.68 -13.48
N ILE A 183 -16.78 -7.66 -13.68
CA ILE A 183 -16.15 -7.55 -15.01
C ILE A 183 -16.61 -8.69 -15.93
N ILE A 184 -16.60 -9.94 -15.46
CA ILE A 184 -17.05 -11.11 -16.24
C ILE A 184 -18.52 -10.99 -16.66
N LEU A 185 -19.39 -10.50 -15.77
CA LEU A 185 -20.81 -10.30 -16.07
C LEU A 185 -21.00 -9.19 -17.12
N SER A 186 -20.37 -8.03 -16.92
CA SER A 186 -20.43 -6.91 -17.88
C SER A 186 -19.85 -7.26 -19.25
N ASN A 187 -18.77 -8.06 -19.31
CA ASN A 187 -18.23 -8.57 -20.57
C ASN A 187 -19.28 -9.41 -21.32
N ARG A 188 -19.96 -10.31 -20.63
CA ARG A 188 -21.01 -11.16 -21.22
C ARG A 188 -22.25 -10.38 -21.65
N GLU A 189 -22.66 -9.36 -20.90
CA GLU A 189 -23.75 -8.45 -21.28
C GLU A 189 -23.40 -7.62 -22.54
N SER A 190 -22.13 -7.27 -22.74
CA SER A 190 -21.67 -6.54 -23.94
C SER A 190 -21.56 -7.39 -25.22
N LEU A 191 -21.68 -8.72 -25.09
CA LEU A 191 -21.54 -9.70 -26.17
C LEU A 191 -22.89 -10.30 -26.62
N ALA A 192 -24.00 -9.86 -26.03
CA ALA A 192 -25.37 -10.33 -26.27
C ALA A 192 -26.20 -9.34 -27.11
#